data_AF-W1W9D3-F1
#
_entry.id   AF-W1W9D3-F1
#
_cell.length_a   1.000
_cell.length_b   1.000
_cell.length_c   1.000
_cell.angle_alpha   90.00
_cell.angle_beta   90.00
_cell.angle_gamma   90.00
#
_symmetry.space_group_name_H-M   'P 1'
#
loop_
_entity.id
_entity.type
_entity.pdbx_description
1 polymer ?
#
loop_
_entity_poly.entity_id
_entity_poly.type
_entity_poly.pdbx_seq_one_letter_code
_entity_poly.pdbx_strand_id
1 'polypeptide(L)' 'MRTGCEPTRFGNEAKTIIHGDALAELKKLPTESVDLIFADPPYNIGKNFDGLIEAWKEDLFIDWLFEVIAECHRVLKKQG' A
#
# COMPACT_ATOMS: atom_id res chain seq x y z
N MET A 1 9.51 5.33 2.74
CA MET A 1 10.75 5.13 1.95
C MET A 1 10.31 4.87 0.51
N ARG A 2 10.47 5.81 -0.42
CA ARG A 2 10.09 5.60 -1.83
C ARG A 2 11.15 4.71 -2.45
N THR A 3 10.83 3.44 -2.70
CA THR A 3 11.76 2.52 -3.35
C THR A 3 11.86 2.92 -4.82
N GLY A 4 13.06 3.26 -5.30
CA GLY A 4 13.33 3.62 -6.69
C GLY A 4 13.32 2.40 -7.63
N CYS A 5 12.48 1.40 -7.35
CA CYS A 5 12.34 0.22 -8.18
C CYS A 5 11.29 0.49 -9.26
N GLU A 6 11.63 0.22 -10.52
CA GLU A 6 10.66 0.23 -11.60
C GLU A 6 9.61 -0.87 -11.36
N PRO A 7 8.30 -0.54 -11.36
CA PRO A 7 7.27 -1.50 -11.02
C PRO A 7 7.19 -2.61 -12.08
N THR A 8 7.19 -3.86 -11.62
CA THR A 8 7.07 -5.03 -12.51
C THR A 8 5.75 -5.75 -12.27
N ARG A 9 5.06 -6.13 -13.35
CA ARG A 9 3.80 -6.87 -13.32
C ARG A 9 4.01 -8.32 -13.73
N PHE A 10 3.43 -9.23 -12.96
CA PHE A 10 3.43 -10.67 -13.22
C PHE A 10 1.98 -11.18 -13.26
N GLY A 11 1.73 -12.25 -14.03
CA GLY A 11 0.41 -12.88 -14.12
C GLY A 11 -0.44 -12.38 -15.29
N ASN A 12 -1.76 -12.33 -15.10
CA ASN A 12 -2.75 -11.96 -16.11
C ASN A 12 -3.95 -11.20 -15.50
N GLU A 13 -4.99 -10.95 -16.30
CA GLU A 13 -6.18 -10.20 -15.88
C GLU A 13 -6.91 -10.81 -14.68
N ALA A 14 -6.93 -12.13 -14.53
CA ALA A 14 -7.60 -12.78 -13.41
C ALA A 14 -6.76 -12.74 -12.12
N LYS A 15 -5.43 -12.71 -12.24
CA LYS A 15 -4.48 -12.75 -11.11
C LYS A 15 -3.23 -11.97 -11.49
N THR A 16 -3.08 -10.77 -10.92
CA THR A 16 -1.92 -9.90 -11.14
C THR A 16 -1.14 -9.72 -9.85
N ILE A 17 0.18 -9.85 -9.92
CA ILE A 17 1.11 -9.44 -8.86
C ILE A 17 1.88 -8.22 -9.36
N ILE A 18 1.90 -7.16 -8.55
CA ILE A 18 2.67 -5.95 -8.83
C ILE A 18 3.79 -5.85 -7.80
N HIS A 19 5.03 -5.95 -8.27
CA HIS A 19 6.21 -5.70 -7.43
C HIS A 19 6.61 -4.23 -7.58
N GLY A 20 6.28 -3.42 -6.57
CA GLY A 20 6.52 -1.98 -6.55
C GLY A 20 6.10 -1.36 -5.22
N ASP A 21 6.28 -0.05 -5.08
CA ASP A 21 5.75 0.72 -3.94
C ASP A 21 4.22 0.71 -3.97
N ALA A 22 3.60 0.14 -2.94
CA ALA A 22 2.16 -0.09 -2.91
C ALA A 22 1.35 1.20 -3.08
N LEU A 23 1.78 2.31 -2.46
CA LEU A 23 1.10 3.59 -2.56
C LEU A 23 1.19 4.19 -3.96
N ALA A 24 2.38 4.14 -4.58
CA ALA A 24 2.58 4.59 -5.95
C ALA A 24 1.75 3.78 -6.95
N GLU A 25 1.61 2.47 -6.74
CA GLU A 25 0.82 1.60 -7.62
C GLU A 25 -0.69 1.73 -7.38
N LEU A 26 -1.13 1.91 -6.13
CA LEU A 26 -2.53 2.20 -5.79
C LEU A 26 -3.04 3.44 -6.53
N LYS A 27 -2.23 4.51 -6.59
CA LYS A 27 -2.54 5.75 -7.32
C LYS A 27 -2.78 5.56 -8.82
N LYS A 28 -2.29 4.48 -9.41
CA LYS A 28 -2.48 4.15 -10.83
C LYS A 28 -3.77 3.36 -11.08
N LEU A 29 -4.37 2.78 -10.04
CA LEU A 29 -5.60 2.02 -10.16
C LEU A 29 -6.80 2.97 -10.32
N PRO A 30 -7.82 2.59 -11.14
CA PRO A 30 -9.03 3.39 -11.26
C PRO A 30 -9.78 3.53 -9.93
N THR A 31 -10.54 4.61 -9.80
CA THR A 31 -11.47 4.82 -8.68
C THR A 31 -12.58 3.77 -8.71
N GLU A 32 -13.08 3.33 -7.55
CA GLU A 32 -14.16 2.33 -7.44
C GLU A 32 -13.93 1.06 -8.29
N SER A 33 -12.70 0.55 -8.33
CA SER A 33 -12.32 -0.61 -9.14
C SER A 33 -12.18 -1.93 -8.38
N VAL A 34 -12.06 -1.91 -7.05
CA VAL A 34 -11.89 -3.13 -6.23
C VAL A 34 -13.09 -3.33 -5.30
N ASP A 35 -13.45 -4.61 -5.06
CA ASP A 35 -14.59 -4.99 -4.22
C ASP A 35 -14.20 -5.23 -2.75
N LEU A 36 -12.93 -5.51 -2.48
CA LEU A 36 -12.42 -5.77 -1.13
C LEU A 36 -10.94 -5.41 -1.06
N ILE A 37 -10.53 -4.82 0.06
CA ILE A 37 -9.12 -4.54 0.35
C ILE A 37 -8.75 -5.26 1.64
N PHE A 38 -7.63 -5.98 1.59
CA PHE A 38 -6.97 -6.51 2.77
C PHE A 38 -5.59 -5.86 2.84
N ALA A 39 -5.27 -5.25 3.98
CA ALA A 39 -4.03 -4.52 4.18
C ALA A 39 -3.42 -4.87 5.54
N ASP A 40 -2.11 -5.09 5.54
CA ASP A 40 -1.29 -5.29 6.74
C ASP A 40 -0.08 -4.35 6.65
N PRO A 41 -0.28 -3.04 6.90
CA PRO A 41 0.80 -2.07 6.83
C PRO A 41 1.78 -2.24 8.01
N PRO A 42 2.99 -1.67 7.93
CA PRO A 42 3.89 -1.45 9.07
C PRO A 42 3.18 -0.98 10.35
N TYR A 43 3.55 -1.50 11.52
CA TYR A 43 2.90 -1.12 12.80
C TYR A 43 3.60 0.01 13.52
N ASN A 44 4.83 0.35 13.11
CA ASN A 44 5.65 1.40 13.70
C ASN A 44 5.88 1.27 15.23
N ILE A 45 5.94 0.04 15.74
CA ILE A 45 6.08 -0.26 17.18
C ILE A 45 7.54 -0.49 17.61
N GLY A 46 8.52 -0.26 16.74
CA GLY A 46 9.95 -0.46 17.04
C GLY A 46 10.38 -1.92 17.27
N LYS A 47 9.50 -2.89 16.98
CA LYS A 47 9.83 -4.32 17.07
C LYS A 47 10.62 -4.75 15.82
N ASN A 48 11.53 -5.69 16.02
CA ASN A 48 12.27 -6.32 14.94
C ASN A 48 11.42 -7.43 14.30
N PHE A 49 11.13 -7.26 13.02
CA PHE A 49 10.51 -8.25 12.15
C PHE A 49 11.54 -8.65 11.08
N ASP A 50 12.28 -9.73 11.32
CA ASP A 50 13.28 -10.28 10.40
C ASP A 50 14.32 -9.26 9.88
N GLY A 51 14.86 -8.45 10.79
CA GLY A 51 15.83 -7.41 10.49
C GLY A 51 15.22 -6.06 10.11
N LEU A 52 13.91 -5.99 9.87
CA LEU A 52 13.19 -4.73 9.67
C LEU A 52 12.70 -4.19 11.01
N ILE A 53 13.15 -2.98 11.36
CA ILE A 53 12.69 -2.26 12.55
C ILE A 53 12.03 -0.96 12.09
N GLU A 54 10.74 -0.84 12.36
CA GLU A 54 9.93 0.32 12.00
C GLU A 54 9.75 1.20 13.23
N ALA A 55 10.53 2.28 13.30
CA ALA A 55 10.51 3.26 14.38
C ALA A 55 10.60 4.69 13.81
N TRP A 56 9.64 5.03 12.95
CA TRP A 56 9.50 6.33 12.32
C TRP A 56 8.97 7.33 13.35
N LYS A 57 9.22 8.62 13.10
CA LYS A 57 8.55 9.69 13.84
C LYS A 57 7.04 9.54 13.65
N GLU A 58 6.29 9.61 14.74
CA GLU A 58 4.86 9.25 14.78
C GLU A 58 4.02 10.06 13.78
N ASP A 59 4.22 11.37 13.69
CA ASP A 59 3.53 12.25 12.74
C ASP A 59 3.78 11.85 11.28
N LEU A 60 5.04 11.56 10.93
CA LEU A 60 5.38 11.12 9.57
C LEU A 60 4.77 9.76 9.22
N PHE A 61 4.68 8.85 10.19
CA PHE A 61 4.05 7.56 9.99
C PHE A 61 2.54 7.69 9.81
N ILE A 62 1.89 8.50 10.65
CA ILE A 62 0.46 8.77 10.58
C ILE A 62 0.10 9.46 9.26
N ASP A 63 0.84 10.49 8.85
CA ASP A 63 0.62 11.20 7.58
C ASP A 63 0.70 10.25 6.38
N TRP A 64 1.72 9.38 6.37
CA TRP A 64 1.87 8.36 5.33
C TRP A 64 0.72 7.34 5.36
N LEU A 65 0.33 6.86 6.55
CA LEU A 65 -0.74 5.88 6.69
C LEU A 65 -2.09 6.45 6.24
N PHE A 66 -2.39 7.71 6.52
CA PHE A 66 -3.57 8.38 6.01
C PHE A 66 -3.57 8.50 4.48
N GLU A 67 -2.40 8.75 3.87
CA GLU A 67 -2.26 8.77 2.41
C GLU A 67 -2.59 7.39 1.80
N VAL A 68 -2.10 6.31 2.43
CA VAL A 68 -2.43 4.93 2.03
C VAL A 68 -3.92 4.63 2.18
N ILE A 69 -4.51 4.97 3.32
CA ILE A 69 -5.95 4.73 3.56
C ILE A 69 -6.82 5.53 2.59
N ALA A 70 -6.45 6.77 2.27
CA ALA A 70 -7.18 7.60 1.32
C ALA A 70 -7.18 6.98 -0.09
N GLU A 71 -6.04 6.45 -0.55
CA GLU A 71 -5.95 5.77 -1.84
C GLU A 71 -6.70 4.43 -1.83
N CYS A 72 -6.62 3.66 -0.74
CA CYS A 72 -7.44 2.46 -0.57
C CYS A 72 -8.94 2.78 -0.68
N HIS A 73 -9.41 3.80 0.04
CA HIS A 73 -10.80 4.22 -0.03
C HIS A 73 -11.20 4.69 -1.43
N ARG A 74 -10.34 5.41 -2.15
CA ARG A 74 -10.61 5.85 -3.52
C ARG A 74 -10.81 4.68 -4.48
N VAL A 75 -9.99 3.64 -4.38
CA VAL A 75 -10.08 2.49 -5.30
C VAL A 75 -11.21 1.52 -4.92
N LEU A 76 -11.68 1.55 -3.67
CA LEU A 76 -12.78 0.71 -3.20
C LEU A 76 -14.12 1.15 -3.82
N LYS A 77 -14.93 0.18 -4.26
CA LYS A 77 -16.30 0.43 -4.72
C LYS A 77 -17.20 0.87 -3.56
N LYS A 78 -18.30 1.55 -3.85
CA LYS A 78 -19.28 2.01 -2.84
C LYS A 78 -19.84 0.90 -1.95
N GLN A 79 -19.90 -0.32 -2.47
CA GLN A 79 -20.39 -1.51 -1.77
C GLN A 79 -19.27 -2.42 -1.22
N GLY A 80 -18.01 -2.00 -1.36
CA GLY A 80 -16.84 -2.74 -0.86
C GLY A 80 -16.47 -2.39 0.57
#